data_AF-U5CK63-F1
#
_entry.id   AF-U5CK63-F1
#
_cell.length_a   1.000
_cell.length_b   1.000
_cell.length_c   1.000
_cell.angle_alpha   90.00
_cell.angle_beta   90.00
_cell.angle_gamma   90.00
#
_symmetry.space_group_name_H-M   'P 1'
#
loop_
_entity.id
_entity.type
_entity.pdbx_description
1 polymer ?
#
loop_
_entity_poly.entity_id
_entity_poly.type
_entity_poly.pdbx_seq_one_letter_code
_entity_poly.pdbx_strand_id
1 'polypeptide(L)'
;MLNINDKKLISYIAKGMKNEYIRLYKKYKKIKEKEIPVEDEEIISSDDENTQNIETKLAIEEALQKLTPLQKEIIIETILYGEKEKEVALKLHISQQAVNKTKKRALKKMREFLGEDFLDGL
;
A
#
# COMPACT_ATOMS: atom_id res chain seq x y z
N MET A 1 54.97 20.37 31.58
CA MET A 1 55.44 19.90 30.26
C MET A 1 55.13 18.42 30.16
N LEU A 2 54.33 17.99 29.16
CA LEU A 2 54.04 16.56 28.93
C LEU A 2 55.35 15.84 28.55
N ASN A 3 55.71 14.82 29.33
CA ASN A 3 56.88 13.99 29.08
C ASN A 3 56.68 13.24 27.74
N ILE A 4 57.75 12.96 27.00
CA ILE A 4 57.71 12.17 25.75
C ILE A 4 56.98 10.83 25.96
N ASN A 5 57.07 10.27 27.17
CA ASN A 5 56.37 9.06 27.56
C ASN A 5 54.84 9.25 27.62
N ASP A 6 54.37 10.39 28.12
CA ASP A 6 52.94 10.73 28.21
C ASP A 6 52.32 10.89 26.83
N LYS A 7 53.06 11.50 25.88
CA LYS A 7 52.61 11.62 24.49
C LYS A 7 52.45 10.26 23.81
N LYS A 8 53.37 9.32 24.08
CA LYS A 8 53.29 7.94 23.57
C LYS A 8 52.11 7.19 24.19
N LEU A 9 51.90 7.34 25.49
CA LEU A 9 50.76 6.75 26.21
C LEU A 9 49.42 7.27 25.67
N ILE A 10 49.29 8.60 25.51
CA ILE A 10 48.09 9.24 24.94
C ILE A 10 47.83 8.73 23.52
N SER A 11 48.87 8.65 22.68
CA SER A 11 48.76 8.12 21.31
C SER A 11 48.29 6.66 21.30
N TYR A 12 48.80 5.84 22.22
CA TYR A 12 48.39 4.45 22.35
C TYR A 12 46.93 4.31 22.78
N ILE A 13 46.50 5.09 23.78
CA ILE A 13 45.11 5.13 24.24
C ILE A 13 44.18 5.60 23.13
N ALA A 14 44.51 6.69 22.43
CA ALA A 14 43.71 7.21 21.32
C ALA A 14 43.58 6.18 20.18
N LYS A 15 44.65 5.44 19.87
CA LYS A 15 44.62 4.36 18.90
C LYS A 15 43.72 3.20 19.36
N GLY A 16 43.79 2.82 20.63
CA GLY A 16 42.91 1.83 21.24
C GLY A 16 41.44 2.22 21.14
N MET A 17 41.11 3.46 21.51
CA MET A 17 39.75 4.00 21.41
C MET A 17 39.22 4.00 19.98
N LYS A 18 40.03 4.44 19.01
CA LYS A 18 39.65 4.43 17.59
C LYS A 18 39.38 3.01 17.08
N ASN A 19 40.24 2.06 17.45
CA ASN A 19 40.06 0.66 17.04
C ASN A 19 38.81 0.04 17.65
N GLU A 20 38.55 0.34 18.93
CA GLU A 20 37.38 -0.15 19.64
C GLU A 20 36.07 0.44 19.08
N TYR A 21 36.07 1.74 18.78
CA TYR A 21 34.97 2.39 18.07
C TYR A 21 34.67 1.69 16.73
N ILE A 22 35.70 1.42 15.91
CA ILE A 22 35.54 0.73 14.62
C ILE A 22 34.98 -0.68 14.82
N ARG A 23 35.46 -1.41 15.85
CA ARG A 23 34.99 -2.76 16.19
C ARG A 23 33.50 -2.76 16.53
N LEU A 24 33.08 -1.85 17.41
CA LEU A 24 31.68 -1.71 17.84
C LEU A 24 30.79 -1.25 16.68
N TYR A 25 31.23 -0.28 15.89
CA TYR A 25 30.48 0.20 14.73
C TYR A 25 30.25 -0.90 13.69
N LYS A 26 31.27 -1.70 13.37
CA LYS A 26 31.12 -2.86 12.46
C LYS A 26 30.14 -3.90 13.01
N LYS A 27 30.15 -4.15 14.33
CA LYS A 27 29.20 -5.06 14.98
C LYS A 27 27.77 -4.52 14.89
N TYR A 28 27.56 -3.25 15.22
CA TYR A 28 26.27 -2.57 15.11
C TYR A 28 25.75 -2.59 13.67
N LYS A 29 26.59 -2.23 12.69
CA LYS A 29 26.22 -2.21 11.27
C LYS A 29 25.74 -3.58 10.77
N LYS A 30 26.42 -4.67 11.15
CA LYS A 30 25.99 -6.04 10.80
C LYS A 30 24.65 -6.44 11.39
N ILE A 31 24.32 -5.93 12.57
CA ILE A 31 23.04 -6.16 13.24
C ILE A 31 21.98 -5.33 12.52
N LYS A 32 22.20 -4.03 12.35
CA LYS A 32 21.30 -3.10 11.66
C LYS A 32 20.99 -3.48 10.21
N GLU A 33 21.99 -3.94 9.44
CA GLU A 33 21.79 -4.41 8.05
C GLU A 33 20.90 -5.66 7.96
N LYS A 34 20.71 -6.37 9.08
CA LYS A 34 19.86 -7.56 9.19
C LYS A 34 18.58 -7.31 9.99
N GLU A 35 18.39 -6.10 10.48
CA GLU A 35 17.17 -5.69 11.16
C GLU A 35 16.23 -5.09 10.13
N ILE A 36 14.96 -5.41 10.25
CA ILE A 36 13.87 -4.71 9.59
C ILE A 36 13.25 -3.81 10.67
N PRO A 37 13.05 -2.50 10.43
CA PRO A 37 12.35 -1.66 11.38
C PRO A 37 10.94 -2.22 11.59
N VAL A 38 10.58 -2.43 12.86
CA VAL A 38 9.18 -2.67 13.22
C VAL A 38 8.53 -1.30 13.22
N GLU A 39 7.81 -1.00 12.14
CA GLU A 39 6.89 0.13 12.11
C GLU A 39 5.69 -0.29 12.95
N ASP A 40 5.39 0.45 14.02
CA ASP A 40 4.28 0.18 14.94
C ASP A 40 2.89 0.26 14.26
N GLU A 41 2.83 0.48 12.94
CA GLU A 41 1.62 0.62 12.13
C GLU A 41 1.34 -0.58 11.20
N GLU A 42 2.26 -1.53 11.01
CA GLU A 42 2.07 -2.68 10.09
C GLU A 42 2.16 -4.07 10.75
N ILE A 43 1.80 -4.15 12.03
CA ILE A 43 1.39 -5.42 12.67
C ILE A 43 -0.08 -5.27 13.11
N ILE A 44 -0.93 -4.83 12.18
CA ILE A 44 -2.37 -5.09 12.25
C ILE A 44 -2.60 -6.41 11.52
N SER A 45 -2.69 -7.47 12.33
CA SER A 45 -3.37 -8.74 12.06
C SER A 45 -3.26 -9.31 10.64
N SER A 46 -2.32 -10.22 10.46
CA SER A 46 -2.60 -11.46 9.73
C SER A 46 -3.98 -12.00 10.16
N ASP A 47 -4.89 -12.12 9.19
CA ASP A 47 -6.15 -12.89 9.16
C ASP A 47 -7.51 -12.21 9.47
N ASP A 48 -7.59 -10.94 9.88
CA ASP A 48 -8.91 -10.28 10.12
C ASP A 48 -9.40 -9.33 9.00
N GLU A 49 -8.54 -8.73 8.18
CA GLU A 49 -8.99 -7.88 7.05
C GLU A 49 -9.58 -8.67 5.87
N ASN A 50 -9.18 -9.94 5.67
CA ASN A 50 -9.80 -10.79 4.64
C ASN A 50 -11.19 -11.32 5.05
N THR A 51 -11.53 -11.23 6.35
CA THR A 51 -12.82 -11.69 6.89
C THR A 51 -13.83 -10.54 6.96
N GLN A 52 -13.37 -9.28 7.03
CA GLN A 52 -14.19 -8.09 6.74
C GLN A 52 -14.33 -7.95 5.21
N ASN A 53 -15.35 -8.41 4.49
CA ASN A 53 -16.71 -8.77 4.81
C ASN A 53 -17.13 -9.65 3.62
N ILE A 54 -17.07 -10.99 3.77
CA ILE A 54 -17.36 -11.93 2.67
C ILE A 54 -18.74 -11.64 2.06
N GLU A 55 -19.71 -11.24 2.90
CA GLU A 55 -21.04 -10.84 2.46
C GLU A 55 -21.00 -9.59 1.57
N THR A 56 -20.23 -8.56 1.94
CA THR A 56 -20.01 -7.39 1.07
C THR A 56 -19.36 -7.77 -0.24
N LYS A 57 -18.34 -8.64 -0.23
CA LYS A 57 -17.67 -9.09 -1.45
C LYS A 57 -18.65 -9.83 -2.37
N LEU A 58 -19.42 -10.78 -1.82
CA LEU A 58 -20.46 -11.50 -2.54
C LEU A 58 -21.52 -10.55 -3.10
N ALA A 59 -22.00 -9.58 -2.30
CA ALA A 59 -22.97 -8.60 -2.72
C ALA A 59 -22.45 -7.72 -3.88
N ILE A 60 -21.20 -7.27 -3.82
CA ILE A 60 -20.55 -6.52 -4.90
C ILE A 60 -20.42 -7.39 -6.16
N GLU A 61 -20.00 -8.65 -6.02
CA GLU A 61 -19.89 -9.58 -7.14
C GLU A 61 -21.26 -9.82 -7.81
N GLU A 62 -22.32 -10.02 -7.04
CA GLU A 62 -23.69 -10.17 -7.54
C GLU A 62 -24.18 -8.89 -8.23
N ALA A 63 -23.89 -7.71 -7.67
CA ALA A 63 -24.23 -6.43 -8.28
C ALA A 63 -23.53 -6.25 -9.64
N LEU A 64 -22.25 -6.62 -9.73
CA LEU A 64 -21.48 -6.60 -10.98
C LEU A 64 -22.06 -7.56 -12.03
N GLN A 65 -22.60 -8.71 -11.62
CA GLN A 65 -23.26 -9.66 -12.53
C GLN A 65 -24.57 -9.11 -13.13
N LYS A 66 -25.21 -8.11 -12.51
CA LYS A 66 -26.40 -7.45 -13.08
C LYS A 66 -26.06 -6.45 -14.17
N LEU A 67 -24.81 -6.04 -14.32
CA LEU A 67 -24.39 -5.09 -15.34
C LEU A 67 -24.31 -5.73 -16.73
N THR A 68 -24.47 -4.92 -17.79
CA THR A 68 -24.10 -5.39 -19.14
C THR A 68 -22.58 -5.57 -19.24
N PRO A 69 -22.06 -6.36 -20.19
CA PRO A 69 -20.61 -6.54 -20.34
C PRO A 69 -19.84 -5.21 -20.41
N LEU A 70 -20.32 -4.27 -21.23
CA LEU A 70 -19.73 -2.94 -21.36
C LEU A 70 -19.78 -2.13 -20.05
N GLN A 71 -20.88 -2.21 -19.30
CA GLN A 71 -21.00 -1.53 -18.01
C GLN A 71 -20.02 -2.10 -16.99
N LYS A 72 -19.92 -3.43 -16.92
CA LYS A 72 -19.00 -4.14 -16.03
C LYS A 72 -17.55 -3.79 -16.34
N GLU A 73 -17.18 -3.84 -17.61
CA GLU A 73 -15.83 -3.49 -18.08
C GLU A 73 -15.48 -2.05 -17.70
N ILE A 74 -16.34 -1.08 -17.98
CA ILE A 74 -16.12 0.33 -17.61
C ILE A 74 -15.99 0.51 -16.08
N ILE A 75 -16.78 -0.21 -15.27
CA ILE A 75 -16.66 -0.13 -13.81
C ILE A 75 -15.33 -0.71 -13.34
N ILE A 76 -14.93 -1.88 -13.84
CA ILE A 76 -13.66 -2.51 -13.48
C ILE A 76 -12.48 -1.59 -13.83
N GLU A 77 -12.42 -1.09 -15.07
CA GLU A 77 -11.33 -0.23 -15.51
C GLU A 77 -11.27 1.09 -14.72
N THR A 78 -12.42 1.73 -14.49
CA THR A 78 -12.42 3.07 -13.87
C THR A 78 -12.44 3.08 -12.34
N ILE A 79 -12.92 2.02 -11.68
CA ILE A 79 -13.03 1.95 -10.22
C ILE A 79 -11.98 1.01 -9.63
N LEU A 80 -11.84 -0.20 -10.19
CA LEU A 80 -10.90 -1.19 -9.66
C LEU A 80 -9.46 -0.91 -10.09
N TYR A 81 -9.24 -0.57 -11.37
CA TYR A 81 -7.91 -0.25 -11.90
C TYR A 81 -7.57 1.25 -11.87
N GLY A 82 -8.56 2.12 -11.60
CA GLY A 82 -8.34 3.56 -11.49
C GLY A 82 -7.95 4.25 -12.81
N GLU A 83 -8.21 3.62 -13.96
CA GLU A 83 -7.95 4.23 -15.27
C GLU A 83 -8.80 5.50 -15.48
N LYS A 84 -8.26 6.50 -16.18
CA LYS A 84 -9.03 7.72 -16.49
C LYS A 84 -10.08 7.41 -17.54
N GLU A 85 -11.26 8.03 -17.45
CA GLU A 85 -12.35 7.84 -18.43
C GLU A 85 -11.92 8.10 -19.89
N LYS A 86 -10.96 9.00 -20.10
CA LYS A 86 -10.37 9.27 -21.42
C LYS A 86 -9.54 8.10 -21.94
N GLU A 87 -8.80 7.42 -21.07
CA GLU A 87 -7.97 6.25 -21.43
C GLU A 87 -8.87 5.05 -21.74
N VAL A 88 -9.89 4.82 -20.90
CA VAL A 88 -10.92 3.79 -21.14
C VAL A 88 -11.69 4.05 -22.44
N ALA A 89 -12.00 5.31 -22.76
CA ALA A 89 -12.66 5.68 -24.02
C ALA A 89 -11.83 5.29 -25.25
N LEU A 90 -10.51 5.51 -25.18
CA LEU A 90 -9.58 5.11 -26.24
C LEU A 90 -9.52 3.58 -26.36
N LYS A 91 -9.42 2.86 -25.24
CA LYS A 91 -9.37 1.39 -25.15
C LYS A 91 -10.61 0.73 -25.75
N LEU A 92 -11.79 1.29 -25.48
CA LEU A 92 -13.10 0.75 -25.90
C LEU A 92 -13.61 1.33 -27.23
N HIS A 93 -12.85 2.22 -27.88
CA HIS A 93 -13.24 2.91 -29.11
C HIS A 93 -14.61 3.60 -29.05
N ILE A 94 -14.91 4.24 -27.92
CA ILE A 94 -16.13 5.02 -27.69
C ILE A 94 -15.79 6.44 -27.20
N SER A 95 -16.77 7.34 -27.15
CA SER A 95 -16.52 8.69 -26.63
C SER A 95 -16.35 8.69 -25.10
N GLN A 96 -15.54 9.63 -24.58
CA GLN A 96 -15.41 9.84 -23.13
C GLN A 96 -16.78 10.08 -22.45
N GLN A 97 -17.69 10.78 -23.14
CA GLN A 97 -19.06 11.00 -22.68
C GLN A 97 -19.86 9.70 -22.59
N ALA A 98 -19.65 8.77 -23.53
CA ALA A 98 -20.26 7.44 -23.49
C ALA A 98 -19.73 6.62 -22.30
N VAL A 99 -18.44 6.69 -22.00
CA VAL A 99 -17.85 6.07 -20.80
C VAL A 99 -18.51 6.62 -19.53
N ASN A 100 -18.51 7.94 -19.35
CA ASN A 100 -19.10 8.60 -18.18
C ASN A 100 -20.60 8.24 -18.00
N LYS A 101 -21.38 8.35 -19.08
CA LYS A 101 -22.82 8.01 -19.05
C LYS A 101 -23.05 6.54 -18.72
N THR A 102 -22.21 5.65 -19.23
CA THR A 102 -22.30 4.21 -18.97
C THR A 102 -21.89 3.89 -17.53
N LYS A 103 -20.80 4.50 -17.02
CA LYS A 103 -20.36 4.42 -15.62
C LYS A 103 -21.47 4.86 -14.67
N LYS A 104 -22.07 6.04 -14.89
CA LYS A 104 -23.19 6.54 -14.06
C LYS A 104 -24.39 5.60 -14.06
N ARG A 105 -24.76 5.04 -15.22
CA ARG A 105 -25.84 4.05 -15.33
C ARG A 105 -25.51 2.76 -14.60
N ALA A 106 -24.27 2.28 -14.70
CA ALA A 106 -23.81 1.09 -14.01
C ALA A 106 -23.85 1.28 -12.48
N LEU A 107 -23.29 2.39 -11.96
CA LEU A 107 -23.33 2.72 -10.54
C LEU A 107 -24.75 2.86 -10.01
N LYS A 108 -25.66 3.49 -10.77
CA LYS A 108 -27.08 3.58 -10.40
C LYS A 108 -27.70 2.19 -10.26
N LYS A 109 -27.42 1.30 -11.22
CA LYS A 109 -27.94 -0.07 -11.23
C LYS A 109 -27.38 -0.90 -10.08
N MET A 110 -26.10 -0.74 -9.75
CA MET A 110 -25.49 -1.40 -8.58
C MET A 110 -26.12 -0.91 -7.29
N ARG A 111 -26.34 0.40 -7.12
CA ARG A 111 -27.03 0.96 -5.95
C ARG A 111 -28.45 0.44 -5.80
N GLU A 112 -29.21 0.40 -6.90
CA GLU A 112 -30.58 -0.15 -6.91
C GLU A 112 -30.62 -1.63 -6.49
N PHE A 113 -29.57 -2.40 -6.82
CA PHE A 113 -29.46 -3.81 -6.43
C PHE A 113 -29.04 -3.99 -4.97
N LEU A 114 -28.08 -3.20 -4.50
CA LEU A 114 -27.56 -3.29 -3.14
C LEU A 114 -28.57 -2.77 -2.10
N GLY A 115 -29.39 -1.79 -2.47
CA GLY A 115 -30.34 -1.13 -1.55
C GLY A 115 -29.65 -0.09 -0.66
N GLU A 116 -30.44 0.86 -0.13
CA GLU A 116 -29.92 1.92 0.76
C GLU A 116 -29.48 1.33 2.12
N ASP A 117 -30.21 0.34 2.65
CA ASP A 117 -29.88 -0.32 3.92
C ASP A 117 -28.50 -1.01 3.92
N PHE A 118 -28.05 -1.51 2.77
CA PHE A 118 -26.70 -2.08 2.62
C PHE A 118 -25.61 -1.01 2.61
N LEU A 119 -25.91 0.18 2.07
CA LEU A 119 -24.95 1.27 1.94
C LEU A 119 -24.78 2.05 3.24
N ASP A 120 -25.83 2.14 4.06
CA ASP A 120 -25.78 2.79 5.38
C ASP A 120 -24.99 1.97 6.43
N GLY A 121 -24.73 0.69 6.13
CA GLY A 121 -23.97 -0.23 6.99
C GLY A 121 -22.49 -0.42 6.61
N LEU A 122 -21.99 0.27 5.57
CA LEU A 122 -20.58 0.32 5.16
C LEU A 122 -19.85 1.50 5.81
#